data_AF-E0RPJ5-F1
#
_entry.id   AF-E0RPJ5-F1
#
_cell.length_a   1.000
_cell.length_b   1.000
_cell.length_c   1.000
_cell.angle_alpha   90.00
_cell.angle_beta   90.00
_cell.angle_gamma   90.00
#
_symmetry.space_group_name_H-M   'P 1'
#
loop_
_entity.id
_entity.type
_entity.pdbx_description
1 polymer ?
#
loop_
_entity_poly.entity_id
_entity_poly.type
_entity_poly.pdbx_seq_one_letter_code
_entity_poly.pdbx_strand_id
1 'polypeptide(L)'
;MQPEEAYTLEEGGGYGVRVGRLRLSLGYERGVCRLAYRYGSRQVDLDVRPGAAITGPPEEVVVQDILLRAPARSFSLLPALPDKPLILFPEAPLRIFPGDEHRIFFHIPLWVRLVLYGESYEHTVLDLPPMVFSNTWSGSPESGVLGYSFRTRVMTEPEARPAGMWALCGVALRNRTQGELLLERLVVPVAFLSLYRGGDRLTTSRASLSFRGETGELQWQFERGAPGYTEGEVLVSGPREKAARNIFVMGVSLIRSLTGF
;
A
#
# COMPACT_ATOMS: atom_id res chain seq x y z
N MET A 1 -8.35 8.28 -12.85
CA MET A 1 -8.91 8.66 -11.52
C MET A 1 -8.31 10.02 -11.17
N GLN A 2 -9.12 11.07 -11.21
CA GLN A 2 -8.69 12.46 -11.01
C GLN A 2 -8.21 12.71 -9.56
N PRO A 3 -7.47 13.80 -9.29
CA PRO A 3 -6.95 14.09 -7.96
C PRO A 3 -8.12 14.24 -6.98
N GLU A 4 -8.06 13.50 -5.87
CA GLU A 4 -8.73 13.76 -4.58
C GLU A 4 -10.08 14.50 -4.65
N GLU A 5 -11.02 13.97 -5.45
CA GLU A 5 -12.35 14.56 -5.59
C GLU A 5 -13.04 14.61 -4.23
N ALA A 6 -13.41 15.82 -3.80
CA ALA A 6 -14.17 16.04 -2.58
C ALA A 6 -15.65 15.90 -2.89
N TYR A 7 -16.34 15.04 -2.16
CA TYR A 7 -17.77 14.80 -2.27
C TYR A 7 -18.50 15.55 -1.16
N THR A 8 -19.48 16.38 -1.51
CA THR A 8 -20.32 17.09 -0.53
C THR A 8 -21.08 16.09 0.34
N LEU A 9 -21.08 16.30 1.66
CA LEU A 9 -21.81 15.46 2.61
C LEU A 9 -22.92 16.30 3.25
N GLU A 10 -24.14 16.13 2.76
CA GLU A 10 -25.32 16.86 3.24
C GLU A 10 -26.04 16.09 4.36
N GLU A 11 -26.79 16.82 5.18
CA GLU A 11 -27.67 16.24 6.20
C GLU A 11 -28.74 15.34 5.55
N GLY A 12 -28.86 14.10 6.02
CA GLY A 12 -29.70 13.05 5.42
C GLY A 12 -29.10 12.41 4.16
N GLY A 13 -27.94 12.90 3.70
CA GLY A 13 -27.22 12.38 2.55
C GLY A 13 -26.38 11.15 2.89
N GLY A 14 -26.06 10.37 1.85
CA GLY A 14 -25.21 9.20 1.98
C GLY A 14 -24.57 8.79 0.66
N TYR A 15 -23.41 8.16 0.77
CA TYR A 15 -22.60 7.68 -0.33
C TYR A 15 -22.27 6.20 -0.15
N GLY A 16 -22.33 5.46 -1.26
CA GLY A 16 -21.74 4.15 -1.41
C GLY A 16 -20.41 4.24 -2.15
N VAL A 17 -19.39 3.58 -1.61
CA VAL A 17 -18.03 3.51 -2.14
C VAL A 17 -17.67 2.05 -2.39
N ARG A 18 -17.10 1.77 -3.56
CA ARG A 18 -16.60 0.44 -3.92
C ARG A 18 -15.20 0.59 -4.47
N VAL A 19 -14.27 -0.21 -3.94
CA VAL A 19 -12.88 -0.21 -4.40
C VAL A 19 -12.24 -1.53 -4.02
N GLY A 20 -11.61 -2.17 -4.99
CA GLY A 20 -11.16 -3.55 -4.82
C GLY A 20 -12.33 -4.42 -4.33
N ARG A 21 -12.11 -5.12 -3.22
CA ARG A 21 -13.15 -5.89 -2.51
C ARG A 21 -13.85 -5.08 -1.42
N LEU A 22 -13.33 -3.94 -1.01
CA LEU A 22 -13.95 -3.06 -0.02
C LEU A 22 -15.27 -2.49 -0.56
N ARG A 23 -16.29 -2.52 0.29
CA ARG A 23 -17.58 -1.85 0.12
C ARG A 23 -17.78 -1.01 1.38
N LEU A 24 -17.98 0.28 1.19
CA LEU A 24 -18.13 1.24 2.28
C LEU A 24 -19.35 2.11 2.02
N SER A 25 -20.06 2.51 3.07
CA SER A 25 -21.04 3.56 3.02
C SER A 25 -20.75 4.61 4.07
N LEU A 26 -20.94 5.87 3.71
CA LEU A 26 -20.82 7.02 4.59
C LEU A 26 -22.13 7.79 4.53
N GLY A 27 -22.79 7.99 5.67
CA GLY A 27 -23.99 8.80 5.78
C GLY A 27 -23.85 9.85 6.87
N TYR A 28 -24.57 10.95 6.76
CA TYR A 28 -24.61 11.99 7.78
C TYR A 28 -26.05 12.27 8.19
N GLU A 29 -26.39 11.99 9.45
CA GLU A 29 -27.75 12.15 9.96
C GLU A 29 -27.72 12.58 11.42
N ARG A 30 -28.50 13.61 11.76
CA ARG A 30 -28.70 14.20 13.09
C ARG A 30 -27.39 14.53 13.78
N GLY A 31 -26.42 15.07 13.05
CA GLY A 31 -25.11 15.41 13.59
C GLY A 31 -24.12 14.24 13.70
N VAL A 32 -24.53 13.03 13.32
CA VAL A 32 -23.70 11.81 13.41
C VAL A 32 -23.30 11.37 12.01
N CYS A 33 -21.99 11.17 11.81
CA CYS A 33 -21.49 10.55 10.60
C CYS A 33 -21.39 9.04 10.81
N ARG A 34 -22.20 8.27 10.10
CA ARG A 34 -22.22 6.81 10.18
C ARG A 34 -21.42 6.21 9.05
N LEU A 35 -20.39 5.46 9.41
CA LEU A 35 -19.55 4.69 8.53
C LEU A 35 -19.91 3.21 8.66
N ALA A 36 -20.10 2.52 7.54
CA ALA A 36 -20.23 1.07 7.53
C ALA A 36 -19.40 0.47 6.40
N TYR A 37 -18.75 -0.66 6.63
CA TYR A 37 -18.00 -1.34 5.58
C TYR A 37 -17.98 -2.86 5.70
N ARG A 38 -17.73 -3.51 4.57
CA ARG A 38 -17.53 -4.96 4.44
C ARG A 38 -16.62 -5.29 3.26
N TYR A 39 -16.15 -6.53 3.19
CA TYR A 39 -15.41 -7.03 2.04
C TYR A 39 -16.26 -7.98 1.20
N GLY A 40 -16.40 -7.68 -0.09
CA GLY A 40 -17.04 -8.56 -1.07
C GLY A 40 -16.05 -9.49 -1.78
N SER A 41 -16.56 -10.35 -2.65
CA SER A 41 -15.74 -11.30 -3.43
C SER A 41 -15.10 -10.68 -4.68
N ARG A 42 -15.82 -9.78 -5.36
CA ARG A 42 -15.39 -9.19 -6.64
C ARG A 42 -14.55 -7.93 -6.46
N GLN A 43 -13.45 -7.88 -7.19
CA GLN A 43 -12.59 -6.70 -7.29
C GLN A 43 -13.12 -5.70 -8.33
N VAL A 44 -13.14 -4.41 -7.98
CA VAL A 44 -13.56 -3.31 -8.87
C VAL A 44 -12.62 -2.12 -8.74
N ASP A 45 -12.59 -1.26 -9.77
CA ASP A 45 -12.00 0.09 -9.64
C ASP A 45 -12.83 0.95 -8.66
N LEU A 46 -12.27 2.09 -8.24
CA LEU A 46 -12.97 3.03 -7.37
C LEU A 46 -14.25 3.53 -8.06
N ASP A 47 -15.37 3.38 -7.36
CA ASP A 47 -16.70 3.81 -7.75
C ASP A 47 -17.35 4.46 -6.53
N VAL A 48 -17.64 5.76 -6.62
CA VAL A 48 -18.27 6.56 -5.57
C VAL A 48 -19.58 7.10 -6.13
N ARG A 49 -20.67 6.88 -5.39
CA ARG A 49 -22.01 7.30 -5.83
C ARG A 49 -22.91 7.56 -4.63
N PRO A 50 -23.92 8.44 -4.75
CA PRO A 50 -24.98 8.52 -3.75
C PRO A 50 -25.58 7.13 -3.48
N GLY A 51 -25.85 6.82 -2.22
CA GLY A 51 -26.30 5.49 -1.85
C GLY A 51 -26.70 5.37 -0.39
N ALA A 52 -27.51 4.34 -0.11
CA ALA A 52 -27.94 4.01 1.24
C ALA A 52 -26.82 3.36 2.06
N ALA A 53 -26.98 3.40 3.39
CA ALA A 53 -26.09 2.71 4.32
C ALA A 53 -26.06 1.20 4.03
N ILE A 54 -24.85 0.63 4.09
CA ILE A 54 -24.67 -0.81 4.09
C ILE A 54 -25.25 -1.36 5.38
N THR A 55 -26.14 -2.35 5.25
CA THR A 55 -26.71 -3.10 6.36
C THR A 55 -26.33 -4.58 6.23
N GLY A 56 -26.36 -5.28 7.35
CA GLY A 56 -26.02 -6.69 7.44
C GLY A 56 -25.80 -7.08 8.90
N PRO A 57 -25.62 -8.37 9.17
CA PRO A 57 -25.35 -8.84 10.51
C PRO A 57 -23.95 -8.37 10.98
N PRO A 58 -23.72 -8.16 12.30
CA PRO A 58 -22.51 -7.54 12.82
C PRO A 58 -21.20 -8.28 12.49
N GLU A 59 -21.27 -9.58 12.22
CA GLU A 59 -20.12 -10.40 11.80
C GLU A 59 -19.69 -10.16 10.34
N GLU A 60 -20.57 -9.58 9.51
CA GLU A 60 -20.31 -9.29 8.10
C GLU A 60 -20.05 -7.81 7.84
N VAL A 61 -20.59 -6.92 8.68
CA VAL A 61 -20.54 -5.47 8.50
C VAL A 61 -19.99 -4.81 9.75
N VAL A 62 -18.89 -4.09 9.58
CA VAL A 62 -18.37 -3.20 10.63
C VAL A 62 -19.10 -1.87 10.51
N VAL A 63 -19.70 -1.41 11.61
CA VAL A 63 -20.39 -0.12 11.70
C VAL A 63 -19.70 0.73 12.76
N GLN A 64 -19.48 2.00 12.45
CA GLN A 64 -18.88 2.98 13.34
C GLN A 64 -19.63 4.31 13.24
N ASP A 65 -20.09 4.80 14.39
CA ASP A 65 -20.62 6.16 14.51
C ASP A 65 -19.47 7.11 14.87
N ILE A 66 -19.34 8.17 14.09
CA ILE A 66 -18.32 9.21 14.23
C ILE A 66 -19.02 10.46 14.76
N LEU A 67 -18.70 10.82 16.00
CA LEU A 67 -19.20 12.01 16.66
C LEU A 67 -18.29 13.19 16.35
N LEU A 68 -18.87 14.23 15.74
CA LEU A 68 -18.15 15.42 15.30
C LEU A 68 -18.61 16.62 16.12
N ARG A 69 -17.68 17.51 16.48
CA ARG A 69 -18.02 18.76 17.20
C ARG A 69 -18.82 19.74 16.34
N ALA A 70 -18.61 19.68 15.02
CA ALA A 70 -19.31 20.46 14.02
C ALA A 70 -19.56 19.60 12.77
N PRO A 71 -20.57 19.91 11.94
CA PRO A 71 -20.91 19.13 10.76
C PRO A 71 -19.75 18.94 9.79
N ALA A 72 -19.61 17.72 9.27
CA ALA A 72 -18.78 17.49 8.09
C ALA A 72 -19.52 18.08 6.88
N ARG A 73 -18.78 18.77 6.02
CA ARG A 73 -19.29 19.40 4.79
C ARG A 73 -18.97 18.58 3.55
N SER A 74 -17.85 17.86 3.58
CA SER A 74 -17.43 17.00 2.49
C SER A 74 -16.51 15.89 3.00
N PHE A 75 -16.21 14.94 2.12
CA PHE A 75 -15.19 13.93 2.34
C PHE A 75 -14.39 13.66 1.08
N SER A 76 -13.17 13.14 1.25
CA SER A 76 -12.33 12.64 0.16
C SER A 76 -11.84 11.23 0.45
N LEU A 77 -11.55 10.49 -0.62
CA LEU A 77 -10.92 9.18 -0.57
C LEU A 77 -9.51 9.28 -1.15
N LEU A 78 -8.51 9.11 -0.30
CA LEU A 78 -7.12 9.26 -0.68
C LEU A 78 -6.44 7.90 -0.75
N PRO A 79 -5.69 7.59 -1.83
CA PRO A 79 -4.83 6.42 -1.83
C PRO A 79 -3.71 6.59 -0.80
N ALA A 80 -3.46 5.57 0.00
CA ALA A 80 -2.32 5.51 0.89
C ALA A 80 -1.55 4.19 0.70
N LEU A 81 -0.25 4.21 0.95
CA LEU A 81 0.54 2.97 1.00
C LEU A 81 0.11 2.12 2.22
N PRO A 82 0.39 0.82 2.28
CA PRO A 82 0.05 0.01 3.45
C PRO A 82 0.67 0.51 4.75
N ASP A 83 -0.02 0.28 5.87
CA ASP A 83 0.41 0.65 7.23
C ASP A 83 1.44 -0.34 7.83
N LYS A 84 1.71 -1.47 7.15
CA LYS A 84 2.72 -2.47 7.50
C LYS A 84 3.58 -2.83 6.30
N PRO A 85 4.81 -3.32 6.51
CA PRO A 85 5.62 -3.90 5.44
C PRO A 85 4.87 -4.98 4.66
N LEU A 86 5.17 -5.10 3.37
CA LEU A 86 4.70 -6.23 2.57
C LEU A 86 5.74 -7.33 2.59
N ILE A 87 5.34 -8.53 3.00
CA ILE A 87 6.12 -9.75 2.84
C ILE A 87 5.78 -10.31 1.47
N LEU A 88 6.57 -9.91 0.49
CA LEU A 88 6.38 -10.19 -0.92
C LEU A 88 6.81 -11.63 -1.21
N PHE A 89 5.91 -12.40 -1.82
CA PHE A 89 6.16 -13.74 -2.35
C PHE A 89 6.07 -13.67 -3.87
N PRO A 90 7.21 -13.67 -4.60
CA PRO A 90 7.19 -13.75 -6.04
C PRO A 90 6.44 -15.02 -6.51
N GLU A 91 5.72 -14.94 -7.63
CA GLU A 91 5.14 -16.13 -8.26
C GLU A 91 6.21 -17.15 -8.70
N ALA A 92 7.38 -16.65 -9.12
CA ALA A 92 8.57 -17.44 -9.40
C ALA A 92 9.76 -16.88 -8.61
N PRO A 93 10.60 -17.72 -7.96
CA PRO A 93 11.80 -17.26 -7.28
C PRO A 93 12.72 -16.48 -8.22
N LEU A 94 13.36 -15.42 -7.71
CA LEU A 94 14.31 -14.63 -8.48
C LEU A 94 15.73 -15.10 -8.17
N ARG A 95 16.47 -15.48 -9.21
CA ARG A 95 17.89 -15.83 -9.09
C ARG A 95 18.75 -14.64 -9.49
N ILE A 96 19.69 -14.24 -8.64
CA ILE A 96 20.55 -13.07 -8.84
C ILE A 96 22.01 -13.48 -8.62
N PHE A 97 22.84 -13.38 -9.65
CA PHE A 97 24.25 -13.77 -9.56
C PHE A 97 25.11 -12.69 -8.88
N PRO A 98 26.27 -13.06 -8.31
CA PRO A 98 27.20 -12.10 -7.71
C PRO A 98 27.54 -10.95 -8.65
N GLY A 99 27.45 -9.71 -8.16
CA GLY A 99 27.76 -8.51 -8.92
C GLY A 99 26.62 -7.97 -9.79
N ASP A 100 25.56 -8.75 -10.01
CA ASP A 100 24.45 -8.32 -10.86
C ASP A 100 23.57 -7.27 -10.19
N GLU A 101 23.07 -6.36 -11.03
CA GLU A 101 22.06 -5.37 -10.70
C GLU A 101 20.87 -5.48 -11.66
N HIS A 102 19.67 -5.65 -11.11
CA HIS A 102 18.43 -5.72 -11.88
C HIS A 102 17.39 -4.78 -11.28
N ARG A 103 16.59 -4.14 -12.14
CA ARG A 103 15.38 -3.44 -11.69
C ARG A 103 14.18 -4.36 -11.85
N ILE A 104 13.42 -4.51 -10.77
CA ILE A 104 12.17 -5.24 -10.77
C ILE A 104 11.00 -4.32 -10.49
N PHE A 105 9.83 -4.73 -10.96
CA PHE A 105 8.57 -4.03 -10.81
C PHE A 105 7.50 -4.97 -10.28
N PHE A 106 6.63 -4.45 -9.42
CA PHE A 106 5.45 -5.14 -8.93
C PHE A 106 4.39 -4.13 -8.50
N HIS A 107 3.12 -4.55 -8.50
CA HIS A 107 2.02 -3.70 -8.05
C HIS A 107 1.80 -3.84 -6.55
N ILE A 108 1.71 -2.71 -5.84
CA ILE A 108 1.40 -2.61 -4.41
C ILE A 108 -0.07 -2.21 -4.26
N PRO A 109 -0.86 -2.91 -3.43
CA PRO A 109 -2.24 -2.51 -3.15
C PRO A 109 -2.24 -1.23 -2.31
N LEU A 110 -3.12 -0.29 -2.67
CA LEU A 110 -3.26 0.98 -1.97
C LEU A 110 -4.45 0.94 -1.02
N TRP A 111 -4.19 1.38 0.20
CA TRP A 111 -5.21 1.63 1.20
C TRP A 111 -6.07 2.82 0.80
N VAL A 112 -7.29 2.80 1.31
CA VAL A 112 -8.31 3.80 1.10
C VAL A 112 -8.41 4.58 2.39
N ARG A 113 -7.88 5.80 2.37
CA ARG A 113 -7.98 6.74 3.47
C ARG A 113 -9.21 7.61 3.27
N LEU A 114 -10.14 7.55 4.22
CA LEU A 114 -11.30 8.43 4.25
C LEU A 114 -10.98 9.64 5.11
N VAL A 115 -11.10 10.82 4.52
CA VAL A 115 -10.90 12.10 5.19
C VAL A 115 -12.21 12.88 5.19
N LEU A 116 -12.65 13.34 6.36
CA LEU A 116 -13.79 14.24 6.51
C LEU A 116 -13.30 15.67 6.66
N TYR A 117 -13.98 16.61 5.99
CA TYR A 117 -13.70 18.03 6.07
C TYR A 117 -14.90 18.76 6.66
N GLY A 118 -14.66 19.52 7.73
CA GLY A 118 -15.58 20.52 8.25
C GLY A 118 -15.08 21.94 7.95
N GLU A 119 -15.76 22.95 8.48
CA GLU A 119 -15.36 24.36 8.28
C GLU A 119 -13.97 24.69 8.85
N SER A 120 -13.59 24.03 9.94
CA SER A 120 -12.35 24.33 10.67
C SER A 120 -11.55 23.07 11.03
N TYR A 121 -11.86 21.93 10.42
CA TYR A 121 -11.17 20.68 10.70
C TYR A 121 -11.05 19.78 9.48
N GLU A 122 -10.00 18.96 9.53
CA GLU A 122 -9.79 17.82 8.66
C GLU A 122 -9.51 16.60 9.56
N HIS A 123 -10.27 15.52 9.37
CA HIS A 123 -10.11 14.31 10.14
C HIS A 123 -9.95 13.11 9.22
N THR A 124 -8.79 12.45 9.29
CA THR A 124 -8.66 11.09 8.77
C THR A 124 -9.43 10.17 9.71
N VAL A 125 -10.55 9.64 9.24
CA VAL A 125 -11.44 8.80 10.05
C VAL A 125 -11.17 7.32 9.88
N LEU A 126 -10.59 6.93 8.75
CA LEU A 126 -10.36 5.54 8.41
C LEU A 126 -9.22 5.41 7.40
N ASP A 127 -8.48 4.32 7.52
CA ASP A 127 -7.44 3.87 6.61
C ASP A 127 -7.68 2.35 6.48
N LEU A 128 -8.22 1.88 5.35
CA LEU A 128 -8.51 0.45 5.15
C LEU A 128 -7.82 -0.12 3.91
N PRO A 129 -7.40 -1.39 3.96
CA PRO A 129 -6.92 -2.05 2.77
C PRO A 129 -8.08 -2.30 1.78
N PRO A 130 -7.80 -2.43 0.48
CA PRO A 130 -8.83 -2.69 -0.54
C PRO A 130 -9.31 -4.15 -0.51
N MET A 131 -8.65 -5.02 0.25
CA MET A 131 -9.02 -6.40 0.55
C MET A 131 -8.34 -6.84 1.86
N VAL A 132 -8.82 -7.91 2.48
CA VAL A 132 -8.17 -8.47 3.67
C VAL A 132 -6.85 -9.13 3.27
N PHE A 133 -5.77 -8.74 3.93
CA PHE A 133 -4.46 -9.37 3.81
C PHE A 133 -4.15 -10.18 5.06
N SER A 134 -3.54 -11.36 4.88
CA SER A 134 -3.08 -12.17 6.00
C SER A 134 -1.81 -11.58 6.60
N ASN A 135 -1.76 -11.48 7.92
CA ASN A 135 -0.52 -11.18 8.63
C ASN A 135 0.45 -12.36 8.52
N THR A 136 1.74 -12.07 8.39
CA THR A 136 2.80 -13.07 8.45
C THR A 136 4.06 -12.47 9.09
N TRP A 137 4.88 -13.34 9.66
CA TRP A 137 6.11 -12.99 10.35
C TRP A 137 7.31 -13.45 9.53
N SER A 138 8.25 -12.56 9.23
CA SER A 138 9.46 -12.86 8.48
C SER A 138 10.71 -12.61 9.31
N GLY A 139 11.45 -13.67 9.65
CA GLY A 139 12.67 -13.63 10.46
C GLY A 139 12.56 -14.48 11.73
N SER A 140 13.49 -14.31 12.67
CA SER A 140 13.43 -15.00 13.97
C SER A 140 12.28 -14.45 14.83
N PRO A 141 11.77 -15.19 15.83
CA PRO A 141 10.73 -14.69 16.73
C PRO A 141 11.07 -13.35 17.43
N GLU A 142 12.35 -13.08 17.68
CA GLU A 142 12.85 -11.94 18.46
C GLU A 142 13.18 -10.72 17.60
N SER A 143 13.49 -10.93 16.32
CA SER A 143 14.02 -9.89 15.42
C SER A 143 13.33 -9.80 14.06
N GLY A 144 12.31 -10.64 13.84
CA GLY A 144 11.55 -10.65 12.60
C GLY A 144 10.63 -9.45 12.43
N VAL A 145 10.01 -9.38 11.26
CA VAL A 145 9.09 -8.32 10.87
C VAL A 145 7.70 -8.87 10.65
N LEU A 146 6.74 -8.29 11.36
CA LEU A 146 5.32 -8.46 11.09
C LEU A 146 4.93 -7.64 9.86
N GLY A 147 4.34 -8.30 8.87
CA GLY A 147 3.85 -7.64 7.66
C GLY A 147 2.69 -8.39 7.03
N TYR A 148 2.21 -7.86 5.91
CA TYR A 148 1.17 -8.51 5.12
C TYR A 148 1.77 -9.48 4.12
N SER A 149 1.29 -10.72 4.12
CA SER A 149 1.62 -11.70 3.09
C SER A 149 1.06 -11.23 1.75
N PHE A 150 1.93 -11.09 0.76
CA PHE A 150 1.56 -10.54 -0.53
C PHE A 150 2.21 -11.32 -1.68
N ARG A 151 1.41 -12.18 -2.32
CA ARG A 151 1.84 -12.90 -3.53
C ARG A 151 1.64 -12.00 -4.75
N THR A 152 2.67 -11.86 -5.57
CA THR A 152 2.61 -10.98 -6.74
C THR A 152 3.55 -11.45 -7.84
N ARG A 153 3.19 -11.10 -9.09
CA ARG A 153 4.07 -11.25 -10.23
C ARG A 153 5.14 -10.17 -10.19
N VAL A 154 6.39 -10.58 -10.34
CA VAL A 154 7.52 -9.68 -10.49
C VAL A 154 7.82 -9.53 -11.98
N MET A 155 8.01 -8.29 -12.42
CA MET A 155 8.19 -7.91 -13.82
C MET A 155 9.53 -7.20 -13.98
N THR A 156 10.17 -7.31 -15.14
CA THR A 156 11.40 -6.57 -15.47
C THR A 156 11.14 -5.22 -16.10
N GLU A 157 9.90 -4.98 -16.53
CA GLU A 157 9.43 -3.72 -17.10
C GLU A 157 8.08 -3.31 -16.49
N PRO A 158 7.74 -2.01 -16.50
CA PRO A 158 6.42 -1.53 -16.07
C PRO A 158 5.26 -2.09 -16.91
N GLU A 159 4.48 -3.02 -16.38
CA GLU A 159 3.24 -3.48 -17.05
C GLU A 159 2.01 -2.63 -16.67
N ALA A 160 0.88 -2.90 -17.32
CA ALA A 160 -0.41 -2.27 -17.00
C ALA A 160 -0.89 -2.62 -15.58
N ARG A 161 -1.67 -1.73 -14.97
CA ARG A 161 -2.23 -1.96 -13.64
C ARG A 161 -3.40 -2.96 -13.69
N PRO A 162 -3.57 -3.81 -12.67
CA PRO A 162 -4.81 -4.54 -12.47
C PRO A 162 -5.95 -3.61 -12.03
N ALA A 163 -7.19 -4.12 -12.08
CA ALA A 163 -8.37 -3.43 -11.55
C ALA A 163 -8.24 -3.23 -10.03
N GLY A 164 -8.76 -2.12 -9.50
CA GLY A 164 -8.59 -1.65 -8.13
C GLY A 164 -7.55 -0.54 -8.00
N MET A 165 -7.21 -0.20 -6.76
CA MET A 165 -6.23 0.82 -6.46
C MET A 165 -4.86 0.20 -6.20
N TRP A 166 -3.96 0.39 -7.16
CA TRP A 166 -2.61 -0.16 -7.18
C TRP A 166 -1.59 0.91 -7.51
N ALA A 167 -0.41 0.83 -6.90
CA ALA A 167 0.76 1.60 -7.31
C ALA A 167 1.82 0.67 -7.90
N LEU A 168 2.43 1.10 -9.01
CA LEU A 168 3.63 0.45 -9.51
C LEU A 168 4.82 0.80 -8.61
N CYS A 169 5.44 -0.22 -8.03
CA CYS A 169 6.67 -0.09 -7.27
C CYS A 169 7.84 -0.62 -8.09
N GLY A 170 8.93 0.15 -8.15
CA GLY A 170 10.17 -0.26 -8.78
C GLY A 170 11.29 -0.35 -7.76
N VAL A 171 11.97 -1.50 -7.72
CA VAL A 171 13.08 -1.77 -6.80
C VAL A 171 14.31 -2.21 -7.59
N ALA A 172 15.43 -1.53 -7.39
CA ALA A 172 16.72 -1.97 -7.88
C ALA A 172 17.33 -3.02 -6.92
N LEU A 173 17.49 -4.25 -7.36
CA LEU A 173 18.13 -5.34 -6.63
C LEU A 173 19.61 -5.39 -6.98
N ARG A 174 20.48 -5.51 -5.97
CA ARG A 174 21.94 -5.56 -6.15
C ARG A 174 22.54 -6.68 -5.32
N ASN A 175 23.05 -7.72 -5.97
CA ASN A 175 23.79 -8.77 -5.26
C ASN A 175 25.24 -8.33 -5.07
N ARG A 176 25.59 -7.89 -3.85
CA ARG A 176 26.97 -7.54 -3.47
C ARG A 176 27.61 -8.63 -2.60
N THR A 177 27.05 -9.83 -2.59
CA THR A 177 27.64 -11.00 -1.94
C THR A 177 28.58 -11.73 -2.90
N GLN A 178 29.29 -12.76 -2.42
CA GLN A 178 30.14 -13.62 -3.25
C GLN A 178 29.36 -14.82 -3.85
N GLY A 179 28.10 -15.02 -3.44
CA GLY A 179 27.30 -16.19 -3.80
C GLY A 179 26.05 -15.83 -4.62
N GLU A 180 25.51 -16.84 -5.30
CA GLU A 180 24.19 -16.72 -5.91
C GLU A 180 23.11 -16.50 -4.83
N LEU A 181 22.16 -15.62 -5.13
CA LEU A 181 20.99 -15.39 -4.29
C LEU A 181 19.73 -15.93 -4.96
N LEU A 182 19.03 -16.79 -4.23
CA LEU A 182 17.68 -17.23 -4.58
C LEU A 182 16.66 -16.50 -3.70
N LEU A 183 15.97 -15.53 -4.27
CA LEU A 183 14.99 -14.71 -3.57
C LEU A 183 13.58 -15.31 -3.73
N GLU A 184 13.15 -16.06 -2.73
CA GLU A 184 11.80 -16.67 -2.65
C GLU A 184 10.80 -15.78 -1.89
N ARG A 185 11.31 -14.86 -1.08
CA ARG A 185 10.50 -13.88 -0.34
C ARG A 185 11.30 -12.61 -0.07
N LEU A 186 10.62 -11.47 0.04
CA LEU A 186 11.24 -10.19 0.33
C LEU A 186 10.36 -9.35 1.25
N VAL A 187 10.94 -8.73 2.27
CA VAL A 187 10.26 -7.69 3.04
C VAL A 187 10.43 -6.35 2.35
N VAL A 188 9.33 -5.76 1.92
CA VAL A 188 9.26 -4.44 1.28
C VAL A 188 8.74 -3.43 2.33
N PRO A 189 9.59 -2.52 2.83
CA PRO A 189 9.22 -1.59 3.90
C PRO A 189 8.50 -0.37 3.32
N VAL A 190 7.25 -0.58 2.89
CA VAL A 190 6.45 0.40 2.15
C VAL A 190 6.20 1.72 2.90
N ALA A 191 6.33 1.73 4.23
CA ALA A 191 6.16 2.92 5.05
C ALA A 191 7.16 4.05 4.72
N PHE A 192 8.32 3.73 4.15
CA PHE A 192 9.33 4.73 3.74
C PHE A 192 9.20 5.18 2.28
N LEU A 193 8.26 4.63 1.52
CA LEU A 193 8.01 5.03 0.14
C LEU A 193 7.01 6.20 0.11
N SER A 194 7.14 7.07 -0.88
CA SER A 194 6.13 8.09 -1.20
C SER A 194 5.28 7.63 -2.38
N LEU A 195 4.05 8.12 -2.46
CA LEU A 195 3.11 7.84 -3.55
C LEU A 195 3.05 9.04 -4.50
N TYR A 196 3.20 8.78 -5.80
CA TYR A 196 3.10 9.76 -6.88
C TYR A 196 2.03 9.38 -7.88
N ARG A 197 1.56 10.36 -8.65
CA ARG A 197 0.62 10.19 -9.76
C ARG A 197 1.19 10.82 -11.03
N GLY A 198 1.27 10.04 -12.09
CA GLY A 198 1.57 10.51 -13.45
C GLY A 198 0.50 10.02 -14.41
N GLY A 199 -0.25 10.94 -15.01
CA GLY A 199 -1.46 10.59 -15.77
C GLY A 199 -2.43 9.75 -14.92
N ASP A 200 -2.84 8.59 -15.45
CA ASP A 200 -3.72 7.64 -14.75
C ASP A 200 -2.98 6.62 -13.86
N ARG A 201 -1.65 6.67 -13.82
CA ARG A 201 -0.83 5.70 -13.08
C ARG A 201 -0.44 6.25 -11.71
N LEU A 202 -0.59 5.42 -10.69
CA LEU A 202 0.01 5.63 -9.38
C LEU A 202 1.32 4.86 -9.30
N THR A 203 2.35 5.49 -8.75
CA THR A 203 3.70 4.95 -8.67
C THR A 203 4.30 5.26 -7.30
N THR A 204 5.24 4.46 -6.84
CA THR A 204 5.99 4.79 -5.62
C THR A 204 7.29 5.52 -5.96
N SER A 205 7.87 6.24 -4.99
CA SER A 205 9.29 6.61 -5.05
C SER A 205 10.15 5.37 -5.34
N ARG A 206 11.31 5.59 -5.97
CA ARG A 206 12.27 4.51 -6.22
C ARG A 206 12.89 4.03 -4.91
N ALA A 207 13.24 2.75 -4.89
CA ALA A 207 14.03 2.15 -3.84
C ALA A 207 15.08 1.20 -4.41
N SER A 208 16.13 0.95 -3.64
CA SER A 208 17.12 -0.07 -3.94
C SER A 208 17.32 -0.99 -2.75
N LEU A 209 17.61 -2.25 -3.04
CA LEU A 209 17.93 -3.28 -2.09
C LEU A 209 19.28 -3.88 -2.46
N SER A 210 20.24 -3.75 -1.55
CA SER A 210 21.53 -4.43 -1.67
C SER A 210 21.61 -5.60 -0.70
N PHE A 211 22.04 -6.75 -1.21
CA PHE A 211 22.37 -7.92 -0.42
C PHE A 211 23.88 -7.90 -0.14
N ARG A 212 24.29 -7.96 1.13
CA ARG A 212 25.70 -7.82 1.56
C ARG A 212 26.08 -8.84 2.64
N GLY A 213 27.38 -9.02 2.83
CA GLY A 213 27.91 -9.90 3.86
C GLY A 213 27.75 -11.38 3.53
N GLU A 214 28.37 -12.24 4.35
CA GLU A 214 28.33 -13.69 4.17
C GLU A 214 26.96 -14.28 4.53
N THR A 215 26.25 -13.64 5.46
CA THR A 215 24.91 -14.03 5.90
C THR A 215 23.78 -13.34 5.11
N GLY A 216 24.14 -12.45 4.17
CA GLY A 216 23.22 -11.83 3.22
C GLY A 216 22.32 -10.74 3.79
N GLU A 217 22.85 -9.88 4.68
CA GLU A 217 22.23 -8.66 5.17
C GLU A 217 21.49 -7.88 4.08
N LEU A 218 20.26 -7.46 4.39
CA LEU A 218 19.43 -6.65 3.50
C LEU A 218 19.60 -5.18 3.83
N GLN A 219 20.06 -4.39 2.85
CA GLN A 219 20.19 -2.95 2.97
C GLN A 219 19.26 -2.24 1.98
N TRP A 220 18.17 -1.70 2.51
CA TRP A 220 17.24 -0.86 1.75
C TRP A 220 17.74 0.58 1.68
N GLN A 221 17.57 1.21 0.52
CA GLN A 221 17.70 2.66 0.35
C GLN A 221 16.49 3.22 -0.36
N PHE A 222 15.99 4.37 0.11
CA PHE A 222 14.78 5.02 -0.40
C PHE A 222 15.16 6.35 -1.05
N GLU A 223 14.81 6.51 -2.33
CA GLU A 223 15.04 7.75 -3.06
C GLU A 223 13.97 8.79 -2.74
N ARG A 224 14.36 10.07 -2.78
CA ARG A 224 13.42 11.18 -2.66
C ARG A 224 12.99 11.63 -4.06
N GLY A 225 11.73 12.03 -4.19
CA GLY A 225 11.17 12.50 -5.45
C GLY A 225 10.44 11.41 -6.25
N ALA A 226 9.83 11.85 -7.34
CA ALA A 226 9.07 11.00 -8.25
C ALA A 226 9.97 9.98 -8.95
N PRO A 227 9.48 8.77 -9.26
CA PRO A 227 10.29 7.75 -9.88
C PRO A 227 10.70 8.10 -11.32
N GLY A 228 9.97 8.96 -12.02
CA GLY A 228 10.24 9.34 -13.40
C GLY A 228 9.70 8.34 -14.42
N TYR A 229 8.66 7.57 -14.08
CA TYR A 229 8.03 6.64 -15.03
C TYR A 229 7.02 7.33 -15.95
N THR A 230 6.60 8.54 -15.59
CA THR A 230 5.69 9.36 -16.38
C THR A 230 6.09 10.82 -16.22
N GLU A 231 5.96 11.61 -17.28
CA GLU A 231 6.24 13.04 -17.21
C GLU A 231 5.21 13.76 -16.32
N GLY A 232 5.66 14.74 -15.53
CA GLY A 232 4.79 15.53 -14.66
C GLY A 232 4.23 14.77 -13.45
N GLU A 233 4.92 13.75 -12.95
CA GLU A 233 4.50 13.03 -11.74
C GLU A 233 4.39 13.97 -10.52
N VAL A 234 3.21 14.01 -9.90
CA VAL A 234 2.92 14.83 -8.70
C VAL A 234 2.85 13.96 -7.46
N LEU A 235 3.28 14.51 -6.32
CA LEU A 235 3.18 13.83 -5.03
C LEU A 235 1.70 13.72 -4.61
N VAL A 236 1.27 12.51 -4.28
CA VAL A 236 -0.07 12.22 -3.74
C VAL A 236 -0.01 12.05 -2.23
N SER A 237 0.98 11.29 -1.74
CA SER A 237 1.18 11.10 -0.30
C SER A 237 2.65 10.93 0.01
N GLY A 238 3.11 11.60 1.06
CA GLY A 238 4.45 11.39 1.62
C GLY A 238 4.59 10.00 2.25
N PRO A 239 5.81 9.65 2.69
CA PRO A 239 6.01 8.38 3.38
C PRO A 239 5.32 8.40 4.75
N ARG A 240 4.78 7.25 5.16
CA ARG A 240 4.17 7.08 6.50
C ARG A 240 5.21 7.26 7.60
N GLU A 241 6.44 6.84 7.33
CA GLU A 241 7.56 6.99 8.24
C GLU A 241 8.71 7.74 7.58
N LYS A 242 9.37 8.60 8.36
CA LYS A 242 10.63 9.24 7.93
C LYS A 242 11.77 8.29 8.23
N ALA A 243 12.51 7.88 7.21
CA ALA A 243 13.72 7.11 7.42
C ALA A 243 14.76 8.00 8.15
N ALA A 244 15.13 7.63 9.39
CA ALA A 244 16.09 8.39 10.20
C ALA A 244 17.48 8.50 9.53
N ARG A 245 17.81 7.51 8.69
CA ARG A 245 18.88 7.49 7.69
C ARG A 245 18.28 6.94 6.41
N ASN A 246 18.79 7.28 5.23
CA ASN A 246 18.33 6.70 3.95
C ASN A 246 18.66 5.18 3.82
N ILE A 247 18.96 4.50 4.92
CA ILE A 247 19.34 3.09 4.99
C ILE A 247 18.49 2.41 6.06
N PHE A 248 17.78 1.35 5.66
CA PHE A 248 17.11 0.44 6.58
C PHE A 248 17.76 -0.94 6.45
N VAL A 249 18.26 -1.48 7.57
CA VAL A 249 18.98 -2.75 7.61
C VAL A 249 18.10 -3.78 8.31
N MET A 250 17.96 -4.95 7.70
CA MET A 250 17.34 -6.10 8.35
C MET A 250 18.32 -7.27 8.43
N GLY A 251 18.42 -7.84 9.63
CA GLY A 251 19.07 -9.13 9.83
C GLY A 251 18.25 -10.23 9.15
N VAL A 252 18.92 -11.19 8.53
CA VAL A 252 18.26 -12.25 7.76
C VAL A 252 18.58 -13.62 8.36
N SER A 253 17.58 -14.50 8.36
CA SER A 253 17.77 -15.97 8.45
C SER A 253 17.07 -16.68 7.28
N LEU A 254 17.19 -16.15 6.05
CA LEU A 254 16.32 -16.52 4.92
C LEU A 254 17.04 -16.65 3.58
N ILE A 255 18.38 -16.67 3.55
CA ILE A 255 19.13 -16.98 2.33
C ILE A 255 19.67 -18.40 2.48
N ARG A 256 19.22 -19.32 1.61
CA ARG A 256 19.97 -20.54 1.35
C ARG A 256 21.03 -20.17 0.31
N SER A 257 22.29 -20.12 0.72
CA SER A 257 23.36 -20.16 -0.27
C SER A 257 23.32 -21.54 -0.93
N LEU A 258 23.28 -21.58 -2.26
CA LEU A 258 23.57 -22.80 -3.01
C LEU A 258 25.09 -22.95 -3.14
N THR A 259 25.82 -22.98 -2.02
CA THR A 259 27.23 -23.38 -2.03
C THR A 259 27.28 -24.87 -1.79
N GLY A 260 27.29 -25.61 -2.89
CA GLY A 260 27.47 -27.05 -2.92
C GLY A 260 28.16 -27.46 -4.21
N PHE A 261 29.39 -26.98 -4.41
CA PHE A 261 30.56 -27.68 -4.97
C PHE A 261 31.83 -26.93 -4.55
#